data_AF-A0A517VTF0-F1
#
_entry.id   AF-A0A517VTF0-F1
#
_cell.length_a   1.000
_cell.length_b   1.000
_cell.length_c   1.000
_cell.angle_alpha   90.00
_cell.angle_beta   90.00
_cell.angle_gamma   90.00
#
_symmetry.space_group_name_H-M   'P 1'
#
loop_
_entity.id
_entity.type
_entity.pdbx_description
1 polymer ?
#
loop_
_entity_poly.entity_id
_entity_poly.type
_entity_poly.pdbx_seq_one_letter_code
_entity_poly.pdbx_strand_id
1 'polypeptide(L)'
;MPKPYNALGGKKWIQNSISVWSDIRKSTEEARLKHPAIFPEMLVERLIETFLPLQGDVILDPFAGSGSTIVTAEKMGKTGVGIELSEEYAALANQRIQEVVHSADEAVDSGPDTEKLEFKSRVHHGSALNLSEMVSPESVDLCITSPPYWNVLNQRRSADHKTVRHYGNHEQDLGVVEDYAEFLDELKEVFGQVLTALRPGGYCCVVVMDLRKKSQFFPFHSDLATRLQQIGFIYDDLIIWNRQSEYNNLRPLGFPSVFRVNKVHEFILLMQKRKG
;
A
#
# COMPACT_ATOMS: atom_id res chain seq x y z
N MET A 1 -12.93 21.31 24.68
CA MET A 1 -12.10 21.36 23.46
C MET A 1 -12.33 20.07 22.68
N PRO A 2 -12.34 20.10 21.34
CA PRO A 2 -12.38 18.87 20.55
C PRO A 2 -11.18 17.99 20.89
N LYS A 3 -11.38 16.66 20.93
CA LYS A 3 -10.28 15.70 21.12
C LYS A 3 -9.37 15.73 19.87
N PRO A 4 -8.04 15.64 20.03
CA PRO A 4 -7.14 15.55 18.90
C PRO A 4 -7.42 14.27 18.08
N TYR A 5 -7.23 14.35 16.78
CA TYR A 5 -7.43 13.20 15.88
C TYR A 5 -6.27 12.21 15.97
N ASN A 6 -5.03 12.69 15.98
CA ASN A 6 -3.79 11.92 16.06
C ASN A 6 -2.79 12.62 17.01
N ALA A 7 -1.57 12.07 17.12
CA ALA A 7 -0.54 12.57 18.04
C ALA A 7 0.33 13.69 17.45
N LEU A 8 0.03 14.20 16.24
CA LEU A 8 0.88 15.16 15.56
C LEU A 8 0.94 16.51 16.28
N GLY A 9 2.15 17.00 16.54
CA GLY A 9 2.38 18.39 16.91
C GLY A 9 2.19 19.35 15.73
N GLY A 10 1.93 20.64 16.01
CA GLY A 10 1.57 21.62 14.98
C GLY A 10 2.55 21.75 13.80
N LYS A 11 3.87 21.63 14.04
CA LYS A 11 4.87 21.66 12.96
C LYS A 11 4.71 20.49 11.98
N LYS A 12 4.54 19.28 12.52
CA LYS A 12 4.39 18.05 11.72
C LYS A 12 3.01 18.01 11.05
N TRP A 13 1.98 18.53 11.71
CA TRP A 13 0.66 18.74 11.11
C TRP A 13 0.75 19.59 9.84
N ILE A 14 1.40 20.76 9.91
CA ILE A 14 1.58 21.63 8.74
C ILE A 14 2.38 20.92 7.65
N GLN A 15 3.48 20.23 8.02
CA GLN A 15 4.28 19.48 7.06
C GLN A 15 3.45 18.42 6.32
N ASN A 16 2.68 17.62 7.05
CA ASN A 16 1.89 16.53 6.48
C ASN A 16 0.64 17.03 5.72
N SER A 17 0.19 18.26 5.97
CA SER A 17 -0.91 18.90 5.21
C SER A 17 -0.52 19.37 3.79
N ILE A 18 0.76 19.33 3.43
CA ILE A 18 1.20 19.64 2.07
C ILE A 18 0.85 18.47 1.17
N SER A 19 0.07 18.72 0.11
CA SER A 19 -0.42 17.68 -0.80
C SER A 19 0.65 17.10 -1.75
N VAL A 20 1.86 17.67 -1.80
CA VAL A 20 2.97 17.15 -2.61
C VAL A 20 4.13 16.73 -1.73
N TRP A 21 4.40 15.43 -1.65
CA TRP A 21 5.46 14.86 -0.82
C TRP A 21 6.69 14.56 -1.68
N SER A 22 7.76 15.33 -1.48
CA SER A 22 9.00 15.21 -2.26
C SER A 22 10.20 14.71 -1.44
N ASP A 23 10.01 14.43 -0.16
CA ASP A 23 11.04 14.09 0.83
C ASP A 23 11.03 12.63 1.27
N ILE A 24 10.07 11.83 0.80
CA ILE A 24 10.01 10.39 1.03
C ILE A 24 11.17 9.68 0.33
N ARG A 25 11.94 8.87 1.05
CA ARG A 25 13.10 8.13 0.54
C ARG A 25 13.11 6.70 1.07
N LYS A 26 13.73 5.78 0.31
CA LYS A 26 14.05 4.42 0.77
C LYS A 26 15.23 4.45 1.72
N SER A 27 15.18 3.62 2.76
CA SER A 27 16.34 3.32 3.60
C SER A 27 17.37 2.50 2.82
N THR A 28 18.59 2.43 3.35
CA THR A 28 19.68 1.62 2.79
C THR A 28 19.32 0.13 2.73
N GLU A 29 18.55 -0.36 3.71
CA GLU A 29 18.11 -1.74 3.79
C GLU A 29 17.06 -2.05 2.71
N GLU A 30 16.07 -1.16 2.55
CA GLU A 30 15.04 -1.27 1.51
C GLU A 30 15.63 -1.22 0.10
N ALA A 31 16.72 -0.48 -0.11
CA ALA A 31 17.42 -0.46 -1.39
C ALA A 31 18.15 -1.78 -1.71
N ARG A 32 18.50 -2.59 -0.70
CA ARG A 32 19.17 -3.90 -0.87
C ARG A 32 18.19 -5.03 -1.12
N LEU A 33 16.96 -4.90 -0.62
CA LEU A 33 15.86 -5.80 -0.95
C LEU A 33 15.64 -5.76 -2.48
N LYS A 34 16.02 -6.82 -3.20
CA LYS A 34 15.90 -6.92 -4.68
C LYS A 34 14.43 -7.08 -5.15
N HIS A 35 13.48 -6.55 -4.40
CA HIS A 35 12.05 -6.62 -4.67
C HIS A 35 11.62 -5.39 -5.48
N PRO A 36 11.10 -5.58 -6.70
CA PRO A 36 10.94 -4.50 -7.66
C PRO A 36 9.80 -3.51 -7.39
N ALA A 37 8.97 -3.70 -6.35
CA ALA A 37 7.71 -2.97 -6.18
C ALA A 37 7.36 -2.60 -4.72
N ILE A 38 8.36 -2.36 -3.88
CA ILE A 38 8.13 -1.90 -2.49
C ILE A 38 8.09 -0.36 -2.46
N PHE A 39 7.00 0.23 -1.95
CA PHE A 39 6.99 1.64 -1.52
C PHE A 39 7.71 1.79 -0.15
N PRO A 40 8.37 2.93 0.11
CA PRO A 40 9.25 3.09 1.27
C PRO A 40 8.53 3.00 2.62
N GLU A 41 9.18 2.45 3.64
CA GLU A 41 8.70 2.45 5.03
C GLU A 41 8.39 3.88 5.51
N MET A 42 9.22 4.86 5.14
CA MET A 42 9.00 6.28 5.44
C MET A 42 7.65 6.81 4.92
N LEU A 43 7.14 6.27 3.80
CA LEU A 43 5.83 6.62 3.30
C LEU A 43 4.74 6.09 4.23
N VAL A 44 4.87 4.82 4.63
CA VAL A 44 3.93 4.14 5.52
C VAL A 44 3.89 4.80 6.88
N GLU A 45 5.05 5.09 7.47
CA GLU A 45 5.16 5.81 8.74
C GLU A 45 4.38 7.11 8.71
N ARG A 46 4.58 7.92 7.66
CA ARG A 46 3.88 9.20 7.51
C ARG A 46 2.37 9.00 7.37
N LEU A 47 1.93 7.99 6.62
CA LEU A 47 0.51 7.68 6.47
C LEU A 47 -0.11 7.24 7.80
N ILE A 48 0.57 6.40 8.57
CA ILE A 48 0.14 5.97 9.91
C ILE A 48 0.05 7.19 10.85
N GLU A 49 1.10 8.00 10.94
CA GLU A 49 1.13 9.20 11.79
C GLU A 49 0.00 10.19 11.46
N THR A 50 -0.37 10.28 10.17
CA THR A 50 -1.34 11.27 9.69
C THR A 50 -2.78 10.78 9.78
N PHE A 51 -3.05 9.54 9.36
CA PHE A 51 -4.40 9.04 9.11
C PHE A 51 -4.83 7.90 10.05
N LEU A 52 -3.96 7.41 10.92
CA LEU A 52 -4.40 6.54 12.02
C LEU A 52 -4.99 7.41 13.14
N PRO A 53 -6.22 7.14 13.60
CA PRO A 53 -6.76 7.78 14.79
C PRO A 53 -5.86 7.54 16.01
N LEU A 54 -5.88 8.45 16.98
CA LEU A 54 -5.03 8.37 18.18
C LEU A 54 -5.19 7.05 18.94
N GLN A 55 -6.43 6.55 19.03
CA GLN A 55 -6.78 5.26 19.62
C GLN A 55 -6.76 4.08 18.63
N GLY A 56 -6.35 4.31 17.39
CA GLY A 56 -6.27 3.29 16.35
C GLY A 56 -5.08 2.36 16.56
N ASP A 57 -5.26 1.12 16.13
CA ASP A 57 -4.27 0.04 16.30
C ASP A 57 -4.09 -0.80 15.06
N VAL A 58 -5.18 -1.16 14.37
CA VAL A 58 -5.16 -2.19 13.32
C VAL A 58 -4.98 -1.58 11.94
N ILE A 59 -3.91 -1.98 11.26
CA ILE A 59 -3.55 -1.53 9.91
C ILE A 59 -3.68 -2.69 8.92
N LEU A 60 -4.39 -2.48 7.82
CA LEU A 60 -4.63 -3.49 6.79
C LEU A 60 -3.84 -3.20 5.50
N ASP A 61 -3.31 -4.24 4.88
CA ASP A 61 -2.84 -4.23 3.50
C ASP A 61 -3.38 -5.45 2.71
N PRO A 62 -4.39 -5.30 1.85
CA PRO A 62 -4.95 -6.41 1.06
C PRO A 62 -4.01 -6.92 -0.05
N PHE A 63 -2.91 -6.22 -0.33
CA PHE A 63 -1.94 -6.55 -1.37
C PHE A 63 -0.51 -6.47 -0.80
N ALA A 64 -0.29 -7.21 0.30
CA ALA A 64 0.84 -6.98 1.20
C ALA A 64 2.22 -7.18 0.55
N GLY A 65 2.33 -7.97 -0.52
CA GLY A 65 3.61 -8.25 -1.18
C GLY A 65 4.63 -8.79 -0.17
N SER A 66 5.83 -8.21 -0.16
CA SER A 66 6.86 -8.57 0.83
C SER A 66 6.64 -7.96 2.22
N GLY A 67 5.50 -7.32 2.47
CA GLY A 67 5.04 -6.95 3.81
C GLY A 67 5.49 -5.59 4.35
N SER A 68 5.92 -4.64 3.52
CA SER A 68 6.45 -3.36 4.03
C SER A 68 5.46 -2.58 4.90
N THR A 69 4.18 -2.54 4.53
CA THR A 69 3.13 -1.94 5.36
C THR A 69 3.07 -2.58 6.75
N ILE A 70 3.10 -3.91 6.79
CA ILE A 70 2.92 -4.70 8.01
C ILE A 70 4.16 -4.64 8.90
N VAL A 71 5.35 -4.69 8.29
CA VAL A 71 6.64 -4.50 8.98
C VAL A 71 6.72 -3.12 9.60
N THR A 72 6.32 -2.06 8.88
CA THR A 72 6.31 -0.70 9.45
C THR A 72 5.27 -0.55 10.57
N ALA A 73 4.07 -1.13 10.41
CA ALA A 73 3.08 -1.16 11.47
C ALA A 73 3.65 -1.78 12.77
N GLU A 74 4.30 -2.94 12.66
CA GLU A 74 4.94 -3.62 13.79
C GLU A 74 6.04 -2.75 14.42
N LYS A 75 6.93 -2.15 13.61
CA LYS A 75 7.98 -1.21 14.09
C LYS A 75 7.41 -0.01 14.85
N MET A 76 6.19 0.42 14.51
CA MET A 76 5.48 1.52 15.18
C MET A 76 4.62 1.06 16.36
N GLY A 77 4.71 -0.22 16.76
CA GLY A 77 3.93 -0.80 17.85
C GLY A 77 2.43 -0.89 17.53
N LYS A 78 2.09 -1.13 16.26
CA LYS A 78 0.74 -1.30 15.74
C LYS A 78 0.53 -2.72 15.23
N THR A 79 -0.73 -3.15 15.17
CA THR A 79 -1.11 -4.46 14.65
C THR A 79 -1.30 -4.38 13.14
N GLY A 80 -0.46 -5.05 12.36
CA GLY A 80 -0.59 -5.13 10.91
C GLY A 80 -1.20 -6.44 10.41
N VAL A 81 -2.23 -6.37 9.58
CA VAL A 81 -2.85 -7.52 8.91
C VAL A 81 -2.65 -7.39 7.40
N GLY A 82 -1.95 -8.34 6.80
CA GLY A 82 -1.71 -8.38 5.35
C GLY A 82 -2.37 -9.57 4.67
N ILE A 83 -2.72 -9.44 3.40
CA ILE A 83 -3.13 -10.55 2.53
C ILE A 83 -2.20 -10.55 1.32
N GLU A 84 -1.69 -11.72 0.95
CA GLU A 84 -0.79 -11.87 -0.19
C GLU A 84 -1.06 -13.19 -0.92
N LEU A 85 -1.21 -13.10 -2.25
CA LEU A 85 -1.54 -14.24 -3.11
C LEU A 85 -0.36 -15.20 -3.27
N SER A 86 0.87 -14.69 -3.31
CA SER A 86 2.07 -15.52 -3.46
C SER A 86 2.55 -16.04 -2.11
N GLU A 87 2.49 -17.36 -1.92
CA GLU A 87 3.03 -18.05 -0.74
C GLU A 87 4.46 -17.61 -0.39
N GLU A 88 5.35 -17.50 -1.40
CA GLU A 88 6.73 -17.05 -1.21
C GLU A 88 6.82 -15.65 -0.59
N TYR A 89 6.00 -14.69 -1.05
CA TYR A 89 6.01 -13.33 -0.52
C TYR A 89 5.32 -13.24 0.84
N ALA A 90 4.25 -14.01 1.06
CA ALA A 90 3.63 -14.13 2.37
C ALA A 90 4.61 -14.70 3.41
N ALA A 91 5.38 -15.73 3.05
CA ALA A 91 6.41 -16.31 3.91
C ALA A 91 7.53 -15.31 4.21
N LEU A 92 8.05 -14.63 3.18
CA LEU A 92 9.06 -13.58 3.33
C LEU A 92 8.56 -12.43 4.22
N ALA A 93 7.33 -11.97 4.03
CA ALA A 93 6.74 -10.92 4.84
C ALA A 93 6.68 -11.32 6.32
N ASN A 94 6.21 -12.53 6.62
CA ASN A 94 6.15 -13.04 7.99
C ASN A 94 7.54 -13.23 8.62
N GLN A 95 8.55 -13.64 7.85
CA GLN A 95 9.94 -13.66 8.33
C GLN A 95 10.40 -12.25 8.76
N ARG A 96 10.19 -11.25 7.91
CA ARG A 96 10.57 -9.86 8.21
C ARG A 96 9.85 -9.31 9.44
N ILE A 97 8.58 -9.65 9.62
CA ILE A 97 7.80 -9.28 10.81
C ILE A 97 8.43 -9.89 12.06
N GLN A 98 8.80 -11.18 12.01
CA GLN A 98 9.45 -11.85 13.13
C GLN A 98 10.80 -11.21 13.48
N GLU A 99 11.62 -10.84 12.50
CA GLU A 99 12.92 -10.18 12.74
C GLU A 99 12.79 -8.87 13.53
N VAL A 100 11.72 -8.09 13.29
CA VAL A 100 11.42 -6.86 14.07
C VAL A 100 11.17 -7.19 15.54
N VAL A 101 10.38 -8.23 15.82
CA VAL A 101 10.05 -8.61 17.19
C VAL A 101 11.27 -9.13 17.95
N HIS A 102 12.06 -10.01 17.33
CA HIS A 102 13.28 -10.52 17.96
C HIS A 102 14.28 -9.39 18.28
N SER A 103 14.39 -8.39 17.39
CA SER A 103 15.24 -7.22 17.63
C SER A 103 14.75 -6.36 18.81
N ALA A 104 13.44 -6.32 19.05
CA ALA A 104 12.86 -5.63 20.20
C ALA A 104 13.13 -6.39 21.51
N ASP A 105 13.07 -7.73 21.48
CA ASP A 105 13.37 -8.58 22.64
C ASP A 105 14.85 -8.53 23.04
N GLU A 106 15.79 -8.51 22.08
CA GLU A 106 17.24 -8.40 22.36
C GLU A 106 17.67 -7.02 22.89
N ALA A 107 16.89 -5.97 22.63
CA ALA A 107 17.15 -4.62 23.13
C ALA A 107 16.69 -4.41 24.59
N VAL A 108 15.97 -5.37 25.16
CA VAL A 108 15.50 -5.35 26.55
C VAL A 108 16.26 -6.43 27.33
N ASP A 109 17.34 -6.04 28.02
CA ASP A 109 17.99 -6.87 29.04
C ASP A 109 16.97 -7.20 30.13
N SER A 110 16.28 -8.33 29.98
CA SER A 110 15.22 -8.76 30.88
C SER A 110 15.48 -10.18 31.36
N GLY A 111 15.56 -10.29 32.69
CA GLY A 111 15.66 -11.55 33.42
C GLY A 111 14.48 -12.50 33.14
N PRO A 112 14.45 -13.66 33.81
CA PRO A 112 13.81 -14.88 33.31
C PRO A 112 12.27 -14.92 33.23
N ASP A 113 11.54 -13.80 33.32
CA ASP A 113 10.07 -13.77 33.39
C ASP A 113 9.45 -12.61 32.57
N THR A 114 9.80 -12.45 31.31
CA THR A 114 8.99 -11.67 30.35
C THR A 114 8.07 -12.60 29.57
N GLU A 115 6.77 -12.51 29.86
CA GLU A 115 5.71 -13.13 29.05
C GLU A 115 5.94 -12.76 27.58
N LYS A 116 6.20 -13.78 26.75
CA LYS A 116 6.46 -13.65 25.32
C LYS A 116 5.38 -12.78 24.68
N LEU A 117 5.78 -11.69 24.03
CA LEU A 117 4.92 -10.84 23.21
C LEU A 117 4.14 -11.72 22.23
N GLU A 118 2.84 -11.91 22.50
CA GLU A 118 1.94 -12.69 21.66
C GLU A 118 1.69 -11.89 20.36
N PHE A 119 2.33 -12.32 19.28
CA PHE A 119 2.35 -11.66 17.97
C PHE A 119 0.94 -11.38 17.44
N LYS A 120 0.63 -10.11 17.16
CA LYS A 120 -0.63 -9.68 16.52
C LYS A 120 -0.50 -9.39 15.02
N SER A 121 0.69 -9.03 14.53
CA SER A 121 0.88 -8.76 13.10
C SER A 121 1.14 -10.02 12.28
N ARG A 122 0.51 -10.12 11.10
CA ARG A 122 0.64 -11.29 10.22
C ARG A 122 0.28 -10.96 8.78
N VAL A 123 0.95 -11.63 7.84
CA VAL A 123 0.49 -11.75 6.43
C VAL A 123 -0.14 -13.12 6.20
N HIS A 124 -1.38 -13.14 5.75
CA HIS A 124 -2.13 -14.32 5.36
C HIS A 124 -1.84 -14.66 3.90
N HIS A 125 -1.50 -15.91 3.62
CA HIS A 125 -1.46 -16.41 2.25
C HIS A 125 -2.89 -16.64 1.78
N GLY A 126 -3.32 -15.91 0.76
CA GLY A 126 -4.69 -15.97 0.23
C GLY A 126 -4.98 -14.87 -0.78
N SER A 127 -6.14 -14.96 -1.44
CA SER A 127 -6.60 -13.93 -2.36
C SER A 127 -7.28 -12.78 -1.62
N ALA A 128 -6.97 -11.55 -2.03
CA ALA A 128 -7.66 -10.35 -1.57
C ALA A 128 -9.16 -10.35 -1.92
N LEU A 129 -9.58 -11.15 -2.91
CA LEU A 129 -11.00 -11.38 -3.24
C LEU A 129 -11.76 -12.12 -2.13
N ASN A 130 -11.05 -12.75 -1.18
CA ASN A 130 -11.64 -13.48 -0.05
C ASN A 130 -11.34 -12.78 1.29
N LEU A 131 -11.07 -11.48 1.28
CA LEU A 131 -10.68 -10.69 2.45
C LEU A 131 -11.65 -10.86 3.63
N SER A 132 -12.96 -10.92 3.38
CA SER A 132 -13.99 -11.08 4.41
C SER A 132 -13.92 -12.40 5.19
N GLU A 133 -13.24 -13.42 4.66
CA GLU A 133 -13.02 -14.69 5.36
C GLU A 133 -11.91 -14.58 6.42
N MET A 134 -11.02 -13.60 6.26
CA MET A 134 -9.81 -13.41 7.07
C MET A 134 -9.89 -12.20 8.00
N VAL A 135 -10.68 -11.18 7.62
CA VAL A 135 -10.77 -9.91 8.34
C VAL A 135 -12.23 -9.64 8.71
N SER A 136 -12.46 -9.42 10.00
CA SER A 136 -13.80 -9.13 10.51
C SER A 136 -14.30 -7.75 10.06
N PRO A 137 -15.63 -7.57 9.88
CA PRO A 137 -16.20 -6.24 9.67
C PRO A 137 -15.83 -5.28 10.80
N GLU A 138 -15.57 -4.01 10.44
CA GLU A 138 -15.28 -2.92 11.39
C GLU A 138 -14.15 -3.20 12.40
N SER A 139 -13.17 -4.02 12.02
CA SER A 139 -12.01 -4.35 12.84
C SER A 139 -10.74 -3.58 12.48
N VAL A 140 -10.73 -2.82 11.38
CA VAL A 140 -9.55 -2.11 10.86
C VAL A 140 -9.66 -0.61 11.06
N ASP A 141 -8.60 0.03 11.54
CA ASP A 141 -8.54 1.49 11.77
C ASP A 141 -8.01 2.26 10.56
N LEU A 142 -7.07 1.66 9.81
CA LEU A 142 -6.43 2.26 8.64
C LEU A 142 -6.06 1.17 7.62
N CYS A 143 -6.33 1.40 6.34
CA CYS A 143 -5.80 0.58 5.25
C CYS A 143 -4.74 1.38 4.49
N ILE A 144 -3.57 0.79 4.25
CA ILE A 144 -2.52 1.36 3.40
C ILE A 144 -2.12 0.27 2.42
N THR A 145 -2.19 0.57 1.12
CA THR A 145 -1.92 -0.47 0.12
C THR A 145 -1.48 0.10 -1.22
N SER A 146 -0.89 -0.75 -2.04
CA SER A 146 -0.68 -0.49 -3.47
C SER A 146 -1.21 -1.69 -4.26
N PRO A 147 -2.32 -1.56 -5.00
CA PRO A 147 -2.89 -2.67 -5.75
C PRO A 147 -1.96 -3.11 -6.90
N PRO A 148 -2.12 -4.34 -7.40
CA PRO A 148 -1.41 -4.79 -8.59
C PRO A 148 -1.69 -3.86 -9.77
N TYR A 149 -0.70 -3.66 -10.63
CA TYR A 149 -0.85 -2.84 -11.83
C TYR A 149 -1.41 -3.65 -13.00
N TRP A 150 -2.43 -3.11 -13.66
CA TRP A 150 -3.15 -3.75 -14.76
C TRP A 150 -2.24 -4.30 -15.86
N ASN A 151 -2.19 -5.63 -15.97
CA ASN A 151 -1.59 -6.34 -17.11
C ASN A 151 -0.15 -5.85 -17.40
N VAL A 152 0.65 -5.80 -16.32
CA VAL A 152 2.09 -5.47 -16.34
C VAL A 152 2.95 -6.70 -16.57
N LEU A 153 2.46 -7.90 -16.26
CA LEU A 153 3.20 -9.16 -16.43
C LEU A 153 3.25 -9.65 -17.88
N ASN A 154 2.21 -9.39 -18.69
CA ASN A 154 2.23 -9.76 -20.12
C ASN A 154 2.97 -8.74 -21.01
N GLN A 155 3.49 -7.66 -20.43
CA GLN A 155 4.36 -6.75 -21.18
C GLN A 155 5.79 -7.25 -21.12
N ARG A 156 6.33 -7.67 -22.29
CA ARG A 156 7.78 -7.78 -22.48
C ARG A 156 8.41 -6.46 -22.06
N ARG A 157 9.08 -6.42 -20.90
CA ARG A 157 9.90 -5.28 -20.50
C ARG A 157 11.10 -5.22 -21.45
N SER A 158 11.00 -4.40 -22.50
CA SER A 158 12.04 -4.27 -23.53
C SER A 158 13.39 -3.73 -23.01
N ALA A 159 13.48 -3.34 -21.73
CA ALA A 159 14.65 -2.71 -21.14
C ALA A 159 15.32 -3.56 -20.04
N ASP A 160 14.59 -4.48 -19.40
CA ASP A 160 15.12 -5.31 -18.33
C ASP A 160 14.81 -6.76 -18.67
N HIS A 161 15.84 -7.59 -18.91
CA HIS A 161 15.74 -9.04 -19.11
C HIS A 161 15.28 -9.76 -17.81
N LYS A 162 14.19 -9.32 -17.19
CA LYS A 162 13.58 -9.96 -16.02
C LYS A 162 12.43 -10.85 -16.48
N THR A 163 12.42 -12.08 -15.96
CA THR A 163 11.40 -13.09 -16.23
C THR A 163 10.02 -12.58 -15.84
N VAL A 164 9.02 -12.93 -16.65
CA VAL A 164 7.59 -12.75 -16.32
C VAL A 164 7.33 -13.54 -15.04
N ARG A 165 6.90 -12.86 -13.98
CA ARG A 165 6.58 -13.49 -12.69
C ARG A 165 5.09 -13.76 -12.64
N HIS A 166 4.68 -15.01 -12.84
CA HIS A 166 3.30 -15.41 -12.59
C HIS A 166 3.11 -15.62 -11.09
N TYR A 167 2.18 -14.89 -10.47
CA TYR A 167 1.84 -15.07 -9.05
C TYR A 167 0.87 -16.25 -8.94
N GLY A 168 1.34 -17.44 -9.30
CA GLY A 168 0.57 -18.68 -9.20
C GLY A 168 -0.70 -18.70 -10.08
N ASN A 169 -1.86 -18.73 -9.43
CA ASN A 169 -3.14 -19.17 -10.01
C ASN A 169 -3.78 -18.07 -10.89
N HIS A 170 -3.88 -18.33 -12.20
CA HIS A 170 -4.25 -17.35 -13.23
C HIS A 170 -5.62 -16.66 -13.03
N GLU A 171 -6.56 -17.28 -12.31
CA GLU A 171 -7.92 -16.77 -12.09
C GLU A 171 -8.04 -15.79 -10.92
N GLN A 172 -7.06 -15.74 -10.02
CA GLN A 172 -7.07 -14.88 -8.82
C GLN A 172 -6.04 -13.75 -8.88
N ASP A 173 -5.23 -13.73 -9.95
CA ASP A 173 -4.21 -12.71 -10.19
C ASP A 173 -4.81 -11.54 -10.99
N LEU A 174 -5.24 -10.49 -10.26
CA LEU A 174 -5.76 -9.24 -10.83
C LEU A 174 -4.77 -8.58 -11.80
N GLY A 175 -3.47 -8.89 -11.69
CA GLY A 175 -2.43 -8.39 -12.57
C GLY A 175 -2.46 -8.95 -13.99
N VAL A 176 -3.30 -9.95 -14.28
CA VAL A 176 -3.39 -10.64 -15.57
C VAL A 176 -4.61 -10.22 -16.39
N VAL A 177 -5.61 -9.60 -15.78
CA VAL A 177 -6.87 -9.19 -16.43
C VAL A 177 -6.62 -8.40 -17.71
N GLU A 178 -7.22 -8.83 -18.81
CA GLU A 178 -6.96 -8.25 -20.13
C GLU A 178 -7.69 -6.93 -20.36
N ASP A 179 -8.93 -6.80 -19.90
CA ASP A 179 -9.74 -5.59 -20.03
C ASP A 179 -9.54 -4.63 -18.85
N TYR A 180 -9.49 -3.33 -19.14
CA TYR A 180 -9.22 -2.33 -18.11
C TYR A 180 -10.43 -2.05 -17.21
N ALA A 181 -11.64 -2.10 -17.76
CA ALA A 181 -12.84 -1.89 -16.97
C ALA A 181 -13.11 -3.10 -16.05
N GLU A 182 -12.91 -4.31 -16.57
CA GLU A 182 -12.97 -5.55 -15.76
C GLU A 182 -11.96 -5.52 -14.61
N PHE A 183 -10.71 -5.13 -14.89
CA PHE A 183 -9.68 -4.96 -13.85
C PHE A 183 -10.11 -3.98 -12.75
N LEU A 184 -10.69 -2.84 -13.14
CA LEU A 184 -11.21 -1.86 -12.19
C LEU A 184 -12.39 -2.40 -11.38
N ASP A 185 -13.24 -3.23 -11.99
CA ASP A 185 -14.37 -3.86 -11.30
C ASP A 185 -13.91 -4.93 -10.32
N GLU A 186 -12.88 -5.73 -10.63
CA GLU A 186 -12.31 -6.67 -9.66
C GLU A 186 -11.66 -5.95 -8.47
N LEU A 187 -10.92 -4.85 -8.71
CA LEU A 187 -10.42 -4.02 -7.62
C LEU A 187 -11.57 -3.46 -6.77
N LYS A 188 -12.66 -3.02 -7.41
CA LYS A 188 -13.85 -2.52 -6.71
C LYS A 188 -14.43 -3.60 -5.78
N GLU A 189 -14.45 -4.88 -6.17
CA GLU A 189 -14.89 -5.97 -5.29
C GLU A 189 -13.98 -6.12 -4.06
N VAL A 190 -12.65 -6.12 -4.24
CA VAL A 190 -11.70 -6.17 -3.11
C VAL A 190 -11.90 -4.97 -2.18
N PHE A 191 -11.97 -3.76 -2.72
CA PHE A 191 -12.13 -2.56 -1.92
C PHE A 191 -13.52 -2.48 -1.26
N GLY A 192 -14.56 -3.14 -1.78
CA GLY A 192 -15.84 -3.31 -1.09
C GLY A 192 -15.70 -4.10 0.22
N GLN A 193 -14.84 -5.11 0.23
CA GLN A 193 -14.52 -5.85 1.45
C GLN A 193 -13.64 -5.01 2.39
N VAL A 194 -12.70 -4.23 1.87
CA VAL A 194 -11.94 -3.26 2.67
C VAL A 194 -12.87 -2.24 3.34
N LEU A 195 -13.86 -1.70 2.61
CA LEU A 195 -14.86 -0.79 3.16
C LEU A 195 -15.66 -1.42 4.30
N THR A 196 -15.96 -2.72 4.19
CA THR A 196 -16.65 -3.49 5.22
C THR A 196 -15.77 -3.68 6.46
N ALA A 197 -14.48 -4.00 6.27
CA ALA A 197 -13.51 -4.20 7.34
C ALA A 197 -13.14 -2.90 8.09
N LEU A 198 -13.17 -1.75 7.42
CA LEU A 198 -12.85 -0.46 8.04
C LEU A 198 -13.89 -0.06 9.10
N ARG A 199 -13.41 0.52 10.20
CA ARG A 199 -14.25 1.21 11.18
C ARG A 199 -14.83 2.51 10.58
N PRO A 200 -16.02 2.97 11.02
CA PRO A 200 -16.55 4.26 10.59
C PRO A 200 -15.56 5.41 10.81
N GLY A 201 -15.31 6.21 9.76
CA GLY A 201 -14.30 7.26 9.76
C GLY A 201 -12.86 6.81 9.51
N GLY A 202 -12.61 5.51 9.35
CA GLY A 202 -11.31 4.95 8.96
C GLY A 202 -10.94 5.30 7.52
N TYR A 203 -9.64 5.42 7.26
CA TYR A 203 -9.09 5.74 5.96
C TYR A 203 -8.58 4.50 5.22
N CYS A 204 -8.65 4.55 3.90
CA CYS A 204 -7.99 3.68 2.95
C CYS A 204 -7.10 4.54 2.05
N CYS A 205 -5.79 4.45 2.27
CA CYS A 205 -4.75 5.14 1.53
C CYS A 205 -4.27 4.23 0.40
N VAL A 206 -4.62 4.54 -0.85
CA VAL A 206 -4.32 3.70 -2.01
C VAL A 206 -3.24 4.33 -2.87
N VAL A 207 -2.06 3.71 -2.93
CA VAL A 207 -0.90 4.20 -3.67
C VAL A 207 -0.91 3.63 -5.09
N VAL A 208 -1.08 4.50 -6.09
CA VAL A 208 -1.21 4.12 -7.50
C VAL A 208 -0.51 5.08 -8.44
N MET A 209 -0.02 4.55 -9.55
CA MET A 209 0.56 5.31 -10.65
C MET A 209 -0.32 5.23 -11.90
N ASP A 210 -0.50 6.35 -12.60
CA ASP A 210 -1.17 6.35 -13.90
C ASP A 210 -0.41 5.53 -14.93
N LEU A 211 -1.14 4.94 -15.88
CA LEU A 211 -0.61 4.00 -16.84
C LEU A 211 -0.63 4.57 -18.26
N ARG A 212 0.32 4.12 -19.08
CA ARG A 212 0.35 4.42 -20.51
C ARG A 212 0.72 3.15 -21.25
N LYS A 213 -0.17 2.67 -22.12
CA LYS A 213 0.10 1.54 -23.02
C LYS A 213 0.05 2.06 -24.44
N LYS A 214 1.18 1.98 -25.15
CA LYS A 214 1.35 2.53 -26.51
C LYS A 214 0.90 4.01 -26.55
N SER A 215 -0.07 4.35 -27.39
CA SER A 215 -0.61 5.70 -27.56
C SER A 215 -1.64 6.10 -26.49
N GLN A 216 -2.22 5.14 -25.77
CA GLN A 216 -3.32 5.37 -24.85
C GLN A 216 -2.84 5.67 -23.43
N PHE A 217 -3.51 6.63 -22.79
CA PHE A 217 -3.31 6.99 -21.39
C PHE A 217 -4.47 6.46 -20.56
N PHE A 218 -4.15 5.95 -19.38
CA PHE A 218 -5.14 5.45 -18.43
C PHE A 218 -4.93 6.22 -17.12
N PRO A 219 -5.85 7.11 -16.75
CA PRO A 219 -5.81 7.87 -15.50
C PRO A 219 -6.24 6.97 -14.33
N PHE A 220 -5.45 5.93 -14.08
CA PHE A 220 -5.77 4.86 -13.14
C PHE A 220 -6.18 5.36 -11.76
N HIS A 221 -5.50 6.39 -11.23
CA HIS A 221 -5.88 6.95 -9.93
C HIS A 221 -7.32 7.50 -9.93
N SER A 222 -7.72 8.21 -10.99
CA SER A 222 -9.03 8.86 -11.08
C SER A 222 -10.14 7.86 -11.41
N ASP A 223 -9.86 6.90 -12.30
CA ASP A 223 -10.82 5.85 -12.65
C ASP A 223 -11.09 4.95 -11.44
N LEU A 224 -10.04 4.55 -10.70
CA LEU A 224 -10.17 3.77 -9.48
C LEU A 224 -10.95 4.55 -8.42
N ALA A 225 -10.58 5.81 -8.14
CA ALA A 225 -11.32 6.62 -7.17
C ALA A 225 -12.81 6.71 -7.49
N THR A 226 -13.16 6.87 -8.76
CA THR A 226 -14.57 6.88 -9.21
C THR A 226 -15.28 5.56 -8.89
N ARG A 227 -14.64 4.42 -9.12
CA ARG A 227 -15.19 3.10 -8.76
C ARG A 227 -15.35 2.92 -7.25
N LEU A 228 -14.40 3.42 -6.46
CA LEU A 228 -14.46 3.34 -5.01
C LEU A 228 -15.57 4.23 -4.42
N GLN A 229 -15.85 5.38 -5.02
CA GLN A 229 -17.00 6.21 -4.64
C GLN A 229 -18.34 5.52 -4.89
N GLN A 230 -18.46 4.73 -5.98
CA GLN A 230 -19.69 4.01 -6.31
C GLN A 230 -20.09 2.97 -5.26
N ILE A 231 -19.10 2.40 -4.54
CA ILE A 231 -19.35 1.42 -3.47
C ILE A 231 -19.46 2.06 -2.08
N GLY A 232 -19.38 3.39 -1.98
CA GLY A 232 -19.67 4.12 -0.74
C GLY A 232 -18.49 4.72 -0.02
N PHE A 233 -17.27 4.66 -0.56
CA PHE A 233 -16.18 5.48 -0.05
C PHE A 233 -16.44 6.98 -0.30
N ILE A 234 -16.00 7.80 0.64
CA ILE A 234 -15.81 9.24 0.43
C ILE A 234 -14.42 9.43 -0.17
N TYR A 235 -14.31 10.14 -1.29
CA TYR A 235 -13.02 10.64 -1.76
C TYR A 235 -12.71 11.91 -0.96
N ASP A 236 -11.83 11.78 0.03
CA ASP A 236 -11.52 12.86 0.98
C ASP A 236 -10.48 13.83 0.42
N ASP A 237 -9.33 13.32 -0.03
CA ASP A 237 -8.27 14.14 -0.63
C ASP A 237 -7.28 13.28 -1.46
N LEU A 238 -6.32 13.95 -2.10
CA LEU A 238 -5.30 13.36 -2.97
C LEU A 238 -3.91 13.90 -2.62
N ILE A 239 -2.96 12.98 -2.42
CA ILE A 239 -1.54 13.33 -2.23
C ILE A 239 -0.75 12.89 -3.46
N ILE A 240 0.16 13.75 -3.92
CA ILE A 240 1.13 13.45 -4.98
C ILE A 240 2.46 13.12 -4.31
N TRP A 241 2.86 11.86 -4.38
CA TRP A 241 4.19 11.44 -3.97
C TRP A 241 5.15 11.65 -5.14
N ASN A 242 5.96 12.69 -5.04
CA ASN A 242 6.99 13.02 -6.02
C ASN A 242 8.21 12.11 -5.84
N ARG A 243 8.42 11.27 -6.84
CA ARG A 243 9.51 10.28 -6.91
C ARG A 243 10.62 10.71 -7.88
N GLN A 244 10.65 11.96 -8.36
CA GLN A 244 11.63 12.43 -9.34
C GLN A 244 13.08 12.12 -8.97
N SER A 245 13.43 12.16 -7.68
CA SER A 245 14.78 11.82 -7.20
C SER A 245 15.18 10.36 -7.44
N GLU A 246 14.22 9.46 -7.67
CA GLU A 246 14.47 8.06 -8.03
C GLU A 246 14.70 7.87 -9.54
N TYR A 247 14.40 8.88 -10.36
CA TYR A 247 14.52 8.86 -11.82
C TYR A 247 15.72 9.67 -12.29
N ASN A 248 16.93 9.16 -12.05
CA ASN A 248 18.19 9.84 -12.41
C ASN A 248 18.45 9.94 -13.92
N ASN A 249 17.77 9.14 -14.75
CA ASN A 249 17.98 9.08 -16.20
C ASN A 249 16.65 9.11 -16.95
N LEU A 250 15.99 10.27 -17.01
CA LEU A 250 14.79 10.44 -17.82
C LEU A 250 15.11 10.28 -19.31
N ARG A 251 14.27 9.50 -20.00
CA ARG A 251 14.39 9.31 -21.45
C ARG A 251 13.39 10.22 -22.18
N PRO A 252 13.74 10.76 -23.35
CA PRO A 252 12.78 11.47 -24.18
C PRO A 252 11.75 10.45 -24.72
N LEU A 253 10.53 10.49 -24.20
CA LEU A 253 9.47 9.56 -24.59
C LEU A 253 8.76 10.05 -25.85
N GLY A 254 8.73 9.19 -26.87
CA GLY A 254 8.06 9.45 -28.16
C GLY A 254 8.83 10.35 -29.13
N PHE A 255 10.03 10.82 -28.78
CA PHE A 255 10.85 11.64 -29.67
C PHE A 255 11.28 10.90 -30.94
N PRO A 256 11.34 11.57 -32.11
CA PRO A 256 10.88 12.94 -32.37
C PRO A 256 9.38 13.02 -32.74
N SER A 257 8.68 11.88 -32.79
CA SER A 257 7.37 11.77 -33.44
C SER A 257 6.20 12.30 -32.58
N VAL A 258 6.26 12.16 -31.26
CA VAL A 258 5.20 12.56 -30.32
C VAL A 258 5.82 13.00 -28.99
N PHE A 259 5.42 14.15 -28.46
CA PHE A 259 5.83 14.58 -27.13
C PHE A 259 5.08 13.79 -26.04
N ARG A 260 5.79 13.14 -25.12
CA ARG A 260 5.20 12.44 -23.98
C ARG A 260 5.92 12.81 -22.69
N VAL A 261 5.14 13.11 -21.65
CA VAL A 261 5.64 13.47 -20.32
C VAL A 261 6.18 12.23 -19.61
N ASN A 262 7.33 12.38 -18.96
CA ASN A 262 7.85 11.38 -18.02
C ASN A 262 7.05 11.46 -16.72
N LYS A 263 6.41 10.36 -16.34
CA LYS A 263 5.73 10.25 -15.05
C LYS A 263 6.77 9.93 -13.98
N VAL A 264 6.86 10.80 -13.00
CA VAL A 264 7.86 10.74 -11.92
C VAL A 264 7.21 10.83 -10.54
N HIS A 265 5.92 10.54 -10.47
CA HIS A 265 5.15 10.59 -9.23
C HIS A 265 4.13 9.47 -9.21
N GLU A 266 3.67 9.16 -8.00
CA GLU A 266 2.51 8.33 -7.72
C GLU A 266 1.47 9.16 -6.98
N PHE A 267 0.24 8.69 -7.03
CA PHE A 267 -0.89 9.26 -6.32
C PHE A 267 -1.21 8.41 -5.10
N ILE A 268 -1.60 9.06 -4.02
CA ILE A 268 -2.17 8.42 -2.84
C ILE A 268 -3.60 8.91 -2.74
N LEU A 269 -4.53 8.04 -3.12
CA LEU A 269 -5.96 8.29 -2.96
C LEU A 269 -6.30 8.17 -1.48
N LEU A 270 -6.90 9.21 -0.89
CA LEU A 270 -7.41 9.16 0.47
C LEU A 270 -8.91 8.90 0.43
N MET A 271 -9.27 7.62 0.57
CA MET A 271 -10.66 7.19 0.59
C MET A 271 -11.09 6.98 2.05
N GLN A 272 -12.26 7.45 2.46
CA GLN A 272 -12.72 7.33 3.84
C GLN A 272 -14.06 6.58 3.91
N LYS A 273 -14.18 5.69 4.90
CA LYS A 273 -15.50 5.15 5.29
C LYS A 273 -16.28 6.23 6.01
N ARG A 274 -17.52 6.48 5.58
CA ARG A 274 -18.40 7.47 6.21
C ARG A 274 -18.55 7.21 7.72
N LYS A 275 -18.49 8.26 8.53
CA LYS A 275 -18.85 8.20 9.95
C LYS A 275 -20.36 7.94 10.03
N GLY A 276 -20.76 6.90 10.76
CA GLY A 276 -22.17 6.58 11.02
C GLY A 276 -22.89 7.70 11.76
#